data_AF-A0A1F1UCX2-F1
#
_entry.id   AF-A0A1F1UCX2-F1
#
_cell.length_a   1.000
_cell.length_b   1.000
_cell.length_c   1.000
_cell.angle_alpha   90.00
_cell.angle_beta   90.00
_cell.angle_gamma   90.00
#
_symmetry.space_group_name_H-M   'P 1'
#
loop_
_entity.id
_entity.type
_entity.pdbx_description
1 polymer ?
#
loop_
_entity_poly.entity_id
_entity_poly.type
_entity_poly.pdbx_seq_one_letter_code
_entity_poly.pdbx_strand_id
1 'polypeptide(L)'
;MPITAFATVKDEVQGPYSQQRSFDTPEMEQQRRGFTGYVWERGGQEMTPSMFGLIRHIADTRRQYVFEREDLRGLEDWAERTNAVFLMPDGAVVNVHGEDIIAGGSVPYHPAAWERAQRVRAGITRDTGVELPEHYPPVRSEFEVVVRGEREIAQRFISLIAATELAGHFFTEDGAPLEAIRGVLPGAFETLTPMEARFVELLESGATAQTETPAGAEARNLAAQLEWQVEAAQMLAHVVGLWELPEGELQVSPGPLVTWVADNGEAAVYENVTSLAALTEMCEKYEFVRSMRWIADDERAHPERQATIDVPTAGTLLEWHRALSWLFNPETDWDEVDLST
;
A
#
# COMPACT_ATOMS: atom_id res chain seq x y z
N MET A 1 -10.74 -33.30 14.01
CA MET A 1 -10.32 -32.55 12.81
C MET A 1 -8.86 -32.19 12.98
N PRO A 2 -8.05 -32.09 11.92
CA PRO A 2 -6.67 -31.62 12.03
C PRO A 2 -6.63 -30.13 12.39
N ILE A 3 -5.52 -29.67 12.95
CA ILE A 3 -5.26 -28.24 13.14
C ILE A 3 -4.85 -27.64 11.79
N THR A 4 -5.42 -26.48 11.44
CA THR A 4 -5.09 -25.77 10.20
C THR A 4 -4.49 -24.42 10.53
N ALA A 5 -3.29 -24.13 10.03
CA ALA A 5 -2.65 -22.83 10.17
C ALA A 5 -2.80 -22.00 8.89
N PHE A 6 -3.03 -20.70 9.05
CA PHE A 6 -3.12 -19.69 8.00
C PHE A 6 -1.99 -18.68 8.22
N ALA A 7 -1.02 -18.68 7.32
CA ALA A 7 0.23 -17.95 7.41
C ALA A 7 0.36 -16.91 6.29
N THR A 8 0.89 -15.73 6.62
CA THR A 8 1.04 -14.61 5.67
C THR A 8 2.38 -14.63 4.92
N VAL A 9 3.34 -15.47 5.35
CA VAL A 9 4.65 -15.53 4.68
C VAL A 9 4.57 -16.03 3.24
N LYS A 10 5.34 -15.38 2.37
CA LYS A 10 5.40 -15.69 0.94
C LYS A 10 6.12 -17.00 0.66
N ASP A 11 7.14 -17.33 1.44
CA ASP A 11 8.01 -18.51 1.26
C ASP A 11 7.67 -19.62 2.25
N GLU A 12 7.94 -20.87 1.85
CA GLU A 12 7.71 -22.04 2.70
C GLU A 12 8.67 -22.04 3.87
N VAL A 13 8.12 -22.20 5.08
CA VAL A 13 8.92 -22.41 6.29
C VAL A 13 8.75 -23.86 6.73
N GLN A 14 9.81 -24.64 6.57
CA GLN A 14 9.82 -26.05 6.99
C GLN A 14 9.37 -26.19 8.45
N GLY A 15 8.48 -27.16 8.68
CA GLY A 15 7.86 -27.39 9.98
C GLY A 15 7.20 -28.77 10.07
N PRO A 16 6.63 -29.12 11.23
CA PRO A 16 6.08 -30.45 11.50
C PRO A 16 4.64 -30.61 10.96
N TYR A 17 4.33 -30.07 9.79
CA TYR A 17 3.03 -30.22 9.13
C TYR A 17 2.96 -31.49 8.28
N SER A 18 1.75 -32.02 8.09
CA SER A 18 1.49 -33.18 7.23
C SER A 18 1.21 -32.78 5.79
N GLN A 19 0.63 -31.59 5.59
CA GLN A 19 0.28 -31.05 4.27
C GLN A 19 0.48 -29.54 4.24
N GLN A 20 0.76 -29.02 3.05
CA GLN A 20 0.89 -27.60 2.78
C GLN A 20 0.24 -27.24 1.44
N ARG A 21 -0.24 -26.00 1.36
CA ARG A 21 -0.65 -25.36 0.10
C ARG A 21 -0.04 -23.97 -0.02
N SER A 22 0.48 -23.65 -1.22
CA SER A 22 0.77 -22.27 -1.64
C SER A 22 -0.48 -21.65 -2.25
N PHE A 23 -0.66 -20.34 -2.11
CA PHE A 23 -1.95 -19.68 -2.27
C PHE A 23 -2.14 -18.99 -3.63
N ASP A 24 -1.39 -19.36 -4.66
CA ASP A 24 -1.43 -18.71 -5.98
C ASP A 24 -2.54 -19.24 -6.92
N THR A 25 -3.68 -19.74 -6.40
CA THR A 25 -4.74 -20.39 -7.21
C THR A 25 -6.17 -19.89 -6.93
N PRO A 26 -7.11 -19.94 -7.89
CA PRO A 26 -8.50 -19.49 -7.68
C PRO A 26 -9.26 -20.19 -6.54
N GLU A 27 -8.95 -21.46 -6.25
CA GLU A 27 -9.53 -22.23 -5.15
C GLU A 27 -9.18 -21.63 -3.78
N MET A 28 -8.04 -20.94 -3.69
CA MET A 28 -7.59 -20.25 -2.50
C MET A 28 -8.51 -19.08 -2.15
N GLU A 29 -8.81 -18.25 -3.14
CA GLU A 29 -9.59 -17.04 -2.92
C GLU A 29 -11.02 -17.39 -2.46
N GLN A 30 -11.55 -18.53 -2.91
CA GLN A 30 -12.77 -19.11 -2.33
C GLN A 30 -12.59 -19.53 -0.86
N GLN A 31 -11.46 -20.15 -0.49
CA GLN A 31 -11.18 -20.56 0.89
C GLN A 31 -10.99 -19.37 1.82
N ARG A 32 -10.27 -18.33 1.42
CA ARG A 32 -10.17 -17.07 2.17
C ARG A 32 -11.54 -16.48 2.43
N ARG A 33 -12.35 -16.28 1.38
CA ARG A 33 -13.71 -15.75 1.53
C ARG A 33 -14.56 -16.60 2.46
N GLY A 34 -14.45 -17.92 2.33
CA GLY A 34 -15.13 -18.86 3.23
C GLY A 34 -14.66 -18.73 4.68
N PHE A 35 -13.36 -18.57 4.91
CA PHE A 35 -12.80 -18.41 6.26
C PHE A 35 -13.14 -17.05 6.87
N THR A 36 -13.05 -15.97 6.08
CA THR A 36 -13.53 -14.64 6.47
C THR A 36 -15.01 -14.66 6.86
N GLY A 37 -15.86 -15.33 6.07
CA GLY A 37 -17.28 -15.52 6.39
C GLY A 37 -17.48 -16.29 7.71
N TYR A 38 -16.74 -17.38 7.89
CA TYR A 38 -16.78 -18.17 9.13
C TYR A 38 -16.42 -17.35 10.37
N VAL A 39 -15.32 -16.60 10.35
CA VAL A 39 -14.91 -15.79 11.51
C VAL A 39 -15.90 -14.66 11.79
N TRP A 40 -16.45 -14.04 10.74
CA TRP A 40 -17.46 -12.99 10.86
C TRP A 40 -18.74 -13.48 11.52
N GLU A 41 -19.25 -14.64 11.11
CA GLU A 41 -20.42 -15.26 11.72
C GLU A 41 -20.17 -15.68 13.16
N ARG A 42 -19.02 -16.30 13.44
CA ARG A 42 -18.65 -16.75 14.79
C ARG A 42 -18.46 -15.60 15.76
N GLY A 43 -17.95 -14.46 15.30
CA GLY A 43 -17.80 -13.24 16.09
C GLY A 43 -19.09 -12.45 16.30
N GLY A 44 -20.25 -12.99 15.93
CA GLY A 44 -21.53 -12.31 16.12
C GLY A 44 -21.71 -11.07 15.24
N GLN A 45 -20.93 -10.95 14.16
CA GLN A 45 -20.98 -9.82 13.22
C GLN A 45 -20.62 -8.47 13.85
N GLU A 46 -19.81 -8.48 14.91
CA GLU A 46 -19.29 -7.28 15.56
C GLU A 46 -17.87 -6.96 15.06
N MET A 47 -17.66 -5.72 14.62
CA MET A 47 -16.36 -5.25 14.13
C MET A 47 -15.48 -4.74 15.27
N THR A 48 -14.91 -5.68 16.04
CA THR A 48 -13.91 -5.37 17.08
C THR A 48 -12.51 -5.17 16.46
N PRO A 49 -11.54 -4.56 17.18
CA PRO A 49 -10.16 -4.43 16.69
C PRO A 49 -9.50 -5.78 16.34
N SER A 50 -9.70 -6.81 17.18
CA SER A 50 -9.19 -8.16 16.91
C SER A 50 -9.85 -8.79 15.69
N MET A 51 -11.16 -8.59 15.50
CA MET A 51 -11.87 -9.06 14.30
C MET A 51 -11.34 -8.40 13.04
N PHE A 52 -11.16 -7.08 13.06
CA PHE A 52 -10.60 -6.33 11.93
C PHE A 52 -9.18 -6.79 11.58
N GLY A 53 -8.32 -6.96 12.60
CA GLY A 53 -6.97 -7.50 12.43
C GLY A 53 -6.99 -8.92 11.84
N LEU A 54 -7.89 -9.79 12.31
CA LEU A 54 -8.01 -11.16 11.82
C LEU A 54 -8.50 -11.20 10.37
N ILE A 55 -9.47 -10.37 9.99
CA ILE A 55 -9.94 -10.27 8.61
C ILE A 55 -8.79 -9.84 7.68
N ARG A 56 -8.00 -8.83 8.09
CA ARG A 56 -6.80 -8.41 7.35
C ARG A 56 -5.77 -9.54 7.27
N HIS A 57 -5.50 -10.25 8.36
CA HIS A 57 -4.59 -11.40 8.38
C HIS A 57 -5.01 -12.52 7.41
N ILE A 58 -6.31 -12.83 7.36
CA ILE A 58 -6.86 -13.81 6.42
C ILE A 58 -6.71 -13.32 4.98
N ALA A 59 -7.00 -12.04 4.73
CA ALA A 59 -6.77 -11.38 3.44
C ALA A 59 -5.29 -11.27 3.06
N ASP A 60 -4.36 -11.43 4.00
CA ASP A 60 -2.93 -11.48 3.73
C ASP A 60 -2.37 -12.90 3.71
N THR A 61 -3.20 -13.90 3.99
CA THR A 61 -2.75 -15.30 4.05
C THR A 61 -2.29 -15.77 2.67
N ARG A 62 -1.11 -16.40 2.66
CA ARG A 62 -0.42 -16.93 1.48
C ARG A 62 -0.06 -18.40 1.58
N ARG A 63 -0.13 -18.97 2.79
CA ARG A 63 0.16 -20.38 3.01
C ARG A 63 -0.82 -20.96 4.00
N GLN A 64 -1.20 -22.21 3.74
CA GLN A 64 -1.96 -23.01 4.67
C GLN A 64 -1.19 -24.28 4.95
N TYR A 65 -1.15 -24.63 6.23
CA TYR A 65 -0.50 -25.82 6.73
C TYR A 65 -1.50 -26.64 7.53
N VAL A 66 -1.47 -27.95 7.37
CA VAL A 66 -2.33 -28.89 8.10
C VAL A 66 -1.46 -29.73 9.01
N PHE A 67 -1.85 -29.86 10.27
CA PHE A 67 -1.14 -30.62 11.29
C PHE A 67 -2.01 -31.75 11.85
N GLU A 68 -1.47 -32.96 11.85
CA GLU A 68 -2.07 -34.15 12.47
C GLU A 68 -1.66 -34.23 13.96
N ARG A 69 -2.14 -33.30 14.77
CA ARG A 69 -1.83 -33.22 16.20
C ARG A 69 -2.97 -32.57 17.00
N GLU A 70 -2.93 -32.74 18.32
CA GLU A 70 -4.00 -32.32 19.23
C GLU A 70 -3.83 -30.90 19.80
N ASP A 71 -2.60 -30.38 19.83
CA ASP A 71 -2.27 -29.08 20.43
C ASP A 71 -1.19 -28.33 19.64
N LEU A 72 -0.86 -27.10 20.08
CA LEU A 72 0.14 -26.23 19.45
C LEU A 72 1.53 -26.32 20.10
N ARG A 73 1.75 -27.20 21.08
CA ARG A 73 3.01 -27.20 21.88
C ARG A 73 4.24 -27.45 20.99
N GLY A 74 5.27 -26.62 21.10
CA GLY A 74 6.47 -26.75 20.27
C GLY A 74 6.30 -26.23 18.85
N LEU A 75 5.24 -25.47 18.56
CA LEU A 75 5.06 -24.73 17.30
C LEU A 75 5.38 -23.24 17.43
N GLU A 76 5.78 -22.75 18.61
CA GLU A 76 5.99 -21.34 18.93
C GLU A 76 6.92 -20.67 17.90
N ASP A 77 8.17 -21.13 17.80
CA ASP A 77 9.17 -20.59 16.87
C ASP A 77 8.71 -20.67 15.40
N TRP A 78 7.99 -21.74 15.03
CA TRP A 78 7.51 -21.92 13.67
C TRP A 78 6.36 -20.96 13.35
N ALA A 79 5.42 -20.78 14.28
CA ALA A 79 4.27 -19.92 14.11
C ALA A 79 4.67 -18.44 14.04
N GLU A 80 5.66 -18.03 14.84
CA GLU A 80 6.22 -16.68 14.79
C GLU A 80 6.88 -16.41 13.43
N ARG A 81 7.72 -17.34 12.96
CA ARG A 81 8.41 -17.24 11.66
C ARG A 81 7.47 -17.27 10.45
N THR A 82 6.27 -17.81 10.62
CA THR A 82 5.25 -17.88 9.56
C THR A 82 4.15 -16.85 9.70
N ASN A 83 4.15 -16.12 10.82
CA ASN A 83 3.06 -15.26 11.25
C ASN A 83 1.70 -15.99 11.10
N ALA A 84 1.53 -17.11 11.81
CA ALA A 84 0.39 -18.00 11.65
C ALA A 84 -0.73 -17.78 12.67
N VAL A 85 -1.97 -17.84 12.20
CA VAL A 85 -3.17 -18.07 13.05
C VAL A 85 -3.69 -19.49 12.84
N PHE A 86 -4.27 -20.09 13.87
CA PHE A 86 -4.67 -21.50 13.85
C PHE A 86 -6.18 -21.65 13.99
N LEU A 87 -6.79 -22.41 13.07
CA LEU A 87 -8.13 -22.97 13.22
C LEU A 87 -8.02 -24.33 13.91
N MET A 88 -8.57 -24.40 15.11
CA MET A 88 -8.55 -25.56 15.96
C MET A 88 -9.70 -26.53 15.62
N PRO A 89 -9.62 -27.82 16.04
CA PRO A 89 -10.63 -28.83 15.70
C PRO A 89 -12.03 -28.57 16.27
N ASP A 90 -12.12 -27.77 17.33
CA ASP A 90 -13.36 -27.27 17.95
C ASP A 90 -13.86 -25.96 17.31
N GLY A 91 -13.17 -25.50 16.26
CA GLY A 91 -13.44 -24.28 15.52
C GLY A 91 -12.89 -23.01 16.15
N ALA A 92 -12.20 -23.07 17.29
CA ALA A 92 -11.55 -21.88 17.83
C ALA A 92 -10.50 -21.34 16.85
N VAL A 93 -10.39 -20.01 16.77
CA VAL A 93 -9.36 -19.35 15.96
C VAL A 93 -8.38 -18.69 16.91
N VAL A 94 -7.19 -19.25 17.02
CA VAL A 94 -6.23 -18.90 18.08
C VAL A 94 -4.91 -18.42 17.51
N ASN A 95 -4.18 -17.64 18.31
CA ASN A 95 -2.76 -17.42 18.10
C ASN A 95 -1.94 -18.61 18.63
N VAL A 96 -0.61 -18.56 18.50
CA VAL A 96 0.25 -19.68 18.94
C VAL A 96 0.21 -19.95 20.45
N HIS A 97 -0.16 -18.95 21.25
CA HIS A 97 -0.31 -19.08 22.69
C HIS A 97 -1.68 -19.66 23.10
N GLY A 98 -2.55 -19.97 22.13
CA GLY A 98 -3.87 -20.55 22.36
C GLY A 98 -4.94 -19.54 22.76
N GLU A 99 -4.69 -18.24 22.60
CA GLU A 99 -5.68 -17.19 22.87
C GLU A 99 -6.68 -17.12 21.72
N ASP A 100 -7.98 -17.21 22.03
CA ASP A 100 -9.05 -17.08 21.03
C ASP A 100 -9.15 -15.62 20.53
N ILE A 101 -8.76 -15.42 19.28
CA ILE A 101 -8.68 -14.11 18.62
C ILE A 101 -10.08 -13.51 18.47
N ILE A 102 -11.09 -14.33 18.18
CA ILE A 102 -12.49 -13.87 18.04
C ILE A 102 -13.03 -13.42 19.40
N ALA A 103 -12.57 -14.03 20.48
CA ALA A 103 -12.90 -13.64 21.85
C ALA A 103 -12.02 -12.48 22.39
N GLY A 104 -11.23 -11.82 21.56
CA GLY A 104 -10.39 -10.67 21.94
C GLY A 104 -8.91 -10.97 22.15
N GLY A 105 -8.44 -12.18 21.81
CA GLY A 105 -7.01 -12.50 21.72
C GLY A 105 -6.28 -11.67 20.66
N SER A 106 -4.95 -11.70 20.70
CA SER A 106 -4.13 -10.90 19.78
C SER A 106 -3.94 -11.58 18.43
N VAL A 107 -4.05 -10.79 17.36
CA VAL A 107 -3.62 -11.19 16.02
C VAL A 107 -2.10 -11.03 15.94
N PRO A 108 -1.35 -12.05 15.48
CA PRO A 108 0.10 -11.97 15.43
C PRO A 108 0.57 -11.03 14.30
N TYR A 109 1.78 -10.51 14.47
CA TYR A 109 2.56 -9.88 13.40
C TYR A 109 3.93 -10.54 13.36
N HIS A 110 4.54 -10.60 12.18
CA HIS A 110 5.86 -11.17 12.01
C HIS A 110 6.91 -10.41 12.86
N PRO A 111 7.85 -11.10 13.55
CA PRO A 111 8.85 -10.44 14.41
C PRO A 111 9.66 -9.35 13.70
N ALA A 112 10.10 -9.60 12.46
CA ALA A 112 10.83 -8.61 11.66
C ALA A 112 10.03 -7.32 11.37
N ALA A 113 8.69 -7.42 11.29
CA ALA A 113 7.84 -6.24 11.15
C ALA A 113 7.84 -5.40 12.43
N TRP A 114 7.73 -6.05 13.59
CA TRP A 114 7.79 -5.39 14.89
C TRP A 114 9.14 -4.72 15.16
N GLU A 115 10.24 -5.44 14.93
CA GLU A 115 11.59 -4.91 15.14
C GLU A 115 11.84 -3.65 14.29
N ARG A 116 11.43 -3.70 13.02
CA ARG A 116 11.49 -2.55 12.12
C ARG A 116 10.63 -1.39 12.62
N ALA A 117 9.37 -1.66 12.97
CA ALA A 117 8.45 -0.65 13.46
C ALA A 117 9.00 0.05 14.71
N GLN A 118 9.54 -0.70 15.68
CA GLN A 118 10.18 -0.14 16.86
C GLN A 118 11.37 0.77 16.49
N ARG A 119 12.25 0.32 15.59
CA ARG A 119 13.41 1.11 15.14
C ARG A 119 12.99 2.41 14.44
N VAL A 120 12.08 2.32 13.46
CA VAL A 120 11.62 3.47 12.68
C VAL A 120 10.87 4.47 13.55
N ARG A 121 9.92 4.01 14.35
CA ARG A 121 9.11 4.87 15.23
C ARG A 121 9.94 5.53 16.32
N ALA A 122 10.94 4.84 16.88
CA ALA A 122 11.89 5.46 17.80
C ALA A 122 12.71 6.58 17.15
N GLY A 123 13.00 6.48 15.86
CA GLY A 123 13.58 7.58 15.06
C GLY A 123 12.61 8.76 14.97
N ILE A 124 11.37 8.51 14.55
CA ILE A 124 10.32 9.53 14.45
C ILE A 124 10.12 10.25 15.78
N THR A 125 9.95 9.53 16.89
CA THR A 125 9.78 10.12 18.22
C THR A 125 10.99 10.97 18.62
N ARG A 126 12.21 10.59 18.24
CA ARG A 126 13.39 11.41 18.50
C ARG A 126 13.36 12.73 17.73
N ASP A 127 12.90 12.69 16.48
CA ASP A 127 12.96 13.83 15.56
C ASP A 127 11.77 14.79 15.74
N THR A 128 10.58 14.26 16.08
CA THR A 128 9.33 15.04 16.20
C THR A 128 8.86 15.23 17.64
N GLY A 129 9.31 14.38 18.58
CA GLY A 129 8.78 14.33 19.94
C GLY A 129 7.41 13.65 20.07
N VAL A 130 6.86 13.11 18.98
CA VAL A 130 5.54 12.46 18.97
C VAL A 130 5.70 10.94 19.11
N GLU A 131 4.95 10.35 20.05
CA GLU A 131 4.88 8.89 20.24
C GLU A 131 3.63 8.34 19.54
N LEU A 132 3.81 7.29 18.73
CA LEU A 132 2.69 6.55 18.18
C LEU A 132 2.09 5.60 19.23
N PRO A 133 0.78 5.28 19.16
CA PRO A 133 0.19 4.28 20.04
C PRO A 133 0.94 2.94 19.98
N GLU A 134 1.15 2.31 21.13
CA GLU A 134 1.86 1.02 21.23
C GLU A 134 1.20 -0.07 20.38
N HIS A 135 -0.13 -0.05 20.31
CA HIS A 135 -0.93 -0.98 19.51
C HIS A 135 -1.05 -0.62 18.03
N TYR A 136 -0.33 0.41 17.55
CA TYR A 136 -0.37 0.80 16.15
C TYR A 136 0.21 -0.32 15.26
N PRO A 137 -0.58 -0.92 14.34
CA PRO A 137 -0.14 -2.09 13.57
C PRO A 137 1.15 -1.81 12.77
N PRO A 138 2.16 -2.69 12.80
CA PRO A 138 3.33 -2.55 11.93
C PRO A 138 2.98 -2.85 10.47
N VAL A 139 3.71 -2.25 9.53
CA VAL A 139 3.70 -2.66 8.11
C VAL A 139 4.25 -4.08 8.00
N ARG A 140 3.68 -4.91 7.12
CA ARG A 140 4.10 -6.30 6.85
C ARG A 140 5.61 -6.41 6.58
N SER A 141 6.21 -7.52 6.99
CA SER A 141 7.64 -7.78 6.77
C SER A 141 7.96 -8.19 5.33
N GLU A 142 9.23 -8.09 4.98
CA GLU A 142 9.82 -8.55 3.72
C GLU A 142 9.62 -10.05 3.46
N PHE A 143 9.34 -10.83 4.51
CA PHE A 143 9.00 -12.26 4.43
C PHE A 143 7.54 -12.51 4.03
N GLU A 144 6.68 -11.52 4.22
CA GLU A 144 5.25 -11.59 3.94
C GLU A 144 4.89 -10.91 2.63
N VAL A 145 5.59 -9.83 2.27
CA VAL A 145 5.25 -8.98 1.12
C VAL A 145 5.68 -9.60 -0.21
N VAL A 146 4.78 -9.51 -1.20
CA VAL A 146 5.11 -9.62 -2.63
C VAL A 146 4.72 -8.28 -3.23
N VAL A 147 5.68 -7.67 -3.89
CA VAL A 147 5.53 -6.39 -4.57
C VAL A 147 5.20 -6.60 -6.05
N ARG A 148 4.61 -5.59 -6.66
CA ARG A 148 4.41 -5.52 -8.12
C ARG A 148 5.74 -5.60 -8.87
N GLY A 149 5.68 -6.06 -10.13
CA GLY A 149 6.87 -6.19 -10.99
C GLY A 149 7.34 -4.84 -11.54
N GLU A 150 8.62 -4.76 -11.93
CA GLU A 150 9.26 -3.52 -12.40
C GLU A 150 8.49 -2.86 -13.54
N ARG A 151 8.05 -3.67 -14.53
CA ARG A 151 7.32 -3.19 -15.70
C ARG A 151 5.97 -2.58 -15.34
N GLU A 152 5.26 -3.20 -14.39
CA GLU A 152 3.96 -2.70 -13.92
C GLU A 152 4.13 -1.36 -13.19
N ILE A 153 5.17 -1.25 -12.36
CA ILE A 153 5.47 -0.01 -11.65
C ILE A 153 5.89 1.09 -12.62
N ALA A 154 6.75 0.79 -13.60
CA ALA A 154 7.14 1.72 -14.65
C ALA A 154 5.94 2.21 -15.46
N GLN A 155 5.03 1.30 -15.82
CA GLN A 155 3.80 1.63 -16.52
C GLN A 155 2.88 2.54 -15.70
N ARG A 156 2.71 2.26 -14.40
CA ARG A 156 1.93 3.14 -13.51
C ARG A 156 2.60 4.50 -13.35
N PHE A 157 3.93 4.54 -13.21
CA PHE A 157 4.71 5.76 -13.14
C PHE A 157 4.48 6.66 -14.37
N ILE A 158 4.60 6.14 -15.60
CA ILE A 158 4.38 6.96 -16.81
C ILE A 158 2.95 7.46 -16.92
N SER A 159 1.96 6.67 -16.50
CA SER A 159 0.55 7.08 -16.47
C SER A 159 0.31 8.23 -15.47
N LEU A 160 0.95 8.19 -14.29
CA LEU A 160 0.88 9.30 -13.32
C LEU A 160 1.56 10.56 -13.86
N ILE A 161 2.72 10.45 -14.51
CA ILE A 161 3.40 11.59 -15.13
C ILE A 161 2.52 12.19 -16.24
N ALA A 162 1.91 11.39 -17.10
CA ALA A 162 1.01 11.92 -18.13
C ALA A 162 -0.22 12.63 -17.52
N ALA A 163 -0.87 12.00 -16.54
CA ALA A 163 -2.06 12.56 -15.90
C ALA A 163 -1.76 13.86 -15.13
N THR A 164 -0.65 13.90 -14.39
CA THR A 164 -0.25 15.08 -13.61
C THR A 164 0.20 16.24 -14.51
N GLU A 165 0.88 15.97 -15.62
CA GLU A 165 1.26 17.01 -16.59
C GLU A 165 0.02 17.61 -17.27
N LEU A 166 -0.95 16.78 -17.65
CA LEU A 166 -2.23 17.26 -18.17
C LEU A 166 -2.97 18.12 -17.14
N ALA A 167 -2.97 17.70 -15.88
CA ALA A 167 -3.60 18.41 -14.78
C ALA A 167 -2.93 19.76 -14.48
N GLY A 168 -1.60 19.79 -14.43
CA GLY A 168 -0.84 21.03 -14.22
C GLY A 168 -1.06 22.05 -15.34
N HIS A 169 -1.08 21.59 -16.60
CA HIS A 169 -1.37 22.45 -17.74
C HIS A 169 -2.84 22.88 -17.84
N PHE A 170 -3.78 22.13 -17.26
CA PHE A 170 -5.21 22.45 -17.33
C PHE A 170 -5.55 23.83 -16.75
N PHE A 171 -4.81 24.27 -15.74
CA PHE A 171 -4.99 25.58 -15.12
C PHE A 171 -4.27 26.73 -15.86
N THR A 172 -3.50 26.43 -16.90
CA THR A 172 -2.79 27.42 -17.72
C THR A 172 -3.66 27.96 -18.85
N GLU A 173 -3.30 29.14 -19.39
CA GLU A 173 -4.05 29.75 -20.51
C GLU A 173 -3.94 28.94 -21.82
N ASP A 174 -2.86 28.18 -21.98
CA ASP A 174 -2.59 27.36 -23.17
C ASP A 174 -3.41 26.06 -23.20
N GLY A 175 -4.00 25.67 -22.06
CA GLY A 175 -4.73 24.41 -21.88
C GLY A 175 -3.81 23.18 -21.84
N ALA A 176 -4.40 22.01 -21.63
CA ALA A 176 -3.67 20.74 -21.51
C ALA A 176 -3.13 20.26 -22.88
N PRO A 177 -1.82 20.01 -23.04
CA PRO A 177 -1.21 19.63 -24.32
C PRO A 177 -1.36 18.12 -24.60
N LEU A 178 -2.61 17.64 -24.71
CA LEU A 178 -2.96 16.22 -24.77
C LEU A 178 -2.18 15.45 -25.85
N GLU A 179 -2.21 15.93 -27.09
CA GLU A 179 -1.54 15.24 -28.20
C GLU A 179 -0.02 15.25 -28.10
N ALA A 180 0.57 16.30 -27.50
CA ALA A 180 2.00 16.34 -27.27
C ALA A 180 2.43 15.31 -26.21
N ILE A 181 1.70 15.24 -25.09
CA ILE A 181 1.96 14.26 -24.04
C ILE A 181 1.74 12.84 -24.56
N ARG A 182 0.67 12.59 -25.34
CA ARG A 182 0.42 11.29 -25.99
C ARG A 182 1.53 10.89 -26.96
N GLY A 183 2.17 11.86 -27.62
CA GLY A 183 3.33 11.61 -28.47
C GLY A 183 4.60 11.20 -27.72
N VAL A 184 4.79 11.72 -26.49
CA VAL A 184 5.96 11.42 -25.64
C VAL A 184 5.77 10.14 -24.82
N LEU A 185 4.54 9.92 -24.33
CA LEU A 185 4.14 8.82 -23.43
C LEU A 185 2.94 8.05 -23.99
N PRO A 186 3.06 7.38 -25.15
CA PRO A 186 1.93 6.69 -25.78
C PRO A 186 1.31 5.59 -24.90
N GLY A 187 2.12 4.80 -24.20
CA GLY A 187 1.71 3.70 -23.34
C GLY A 187 1.02 4.17 -22.06
N ALA A 188 1.20 5.42 -21.61
CA ALA A 188 0.51 5.97 -20.45
C ALA A 188 -1.03 5.90 -20.60
N PHE A 189 -1.52 6.06 -21.83
CA PHE A 189 -2.95 6.09 -22.11
C PHE A 189 -3.60 4.70 -22.19
N GLU A 190 -2.80 3.62 -22.18
CA GLU A 190 -3.30 2.24 -22.25
C GLU A 190 -3.73 1.69 -20.88
N THR A 191 -3.29 2.33 -19.79
CA THR A 191 -3.46 1.83 -18.41
C THR A 191 -3.98 2.90 -17.45
N LEU A 192 -4.65 3.92 -18.00
CA LEU A 192 -5.31 4.94 -17.19
C LEU A 192 -6.30 4.29 -16.23
N THR A 193 -6.33 4.80 -15.00
CA THR A 193 -7.40 4.43 -14.07
C THR A 193 -8.74 5.02 -14.55
N PRO A 194 -9.89 4.55 -14.02
CA PRO A 194 -11.18 5.15 -14.32
C PRO A 194 -11.21 6.67 -14.07
N MET A 195 -10.57 7.15 -13.00
CA MET A 195 -10.47 8.58 -12.70
C MET A 195 -9.65 9.34 -13.76
N GLU A 196 -8.51 8.81 -14.16
CA GLU A 196 -7.60 9.43 -15.14
C GLU A 196 -8.21 9.44 -16.54
N ALA A 197 -8.78 8.31 -16.96
CA ALA A 197 -9.50 8.19 -18.22
C ALA A 197 -10.65 9.19 -18.29
N ARG A 198 -11.41 9.35 -17.19
CA ARG A 198 -12.48 10.33 -17.10
C ARG A 198 -11.98 11.76 -17.29
N PHE A 199 -10.84 12.09 -16.70
CA PHE A 199 -10.23 13.41 -16.90
C PHE A 199 -9.83 13.63 -18.37
N VAL A 200 -9.19 12.65 -19.00
CA VAL A 200 -8.83 12.72 -20.43
C VAL A 200 -10.07 12.90 -21.32
N GLU A 201 -11.16 12.16 -21.08
CA GLU A 201 -12.43 12.32 -21.81
C GLU A 201 -12.99 13.75 -21.70
N LEU A 202 -12.89 14.36 -20.52
CA LEU A 202 -13.33 15.74 -20.31
C LEU A 202 -12.48 16.73 -21.11
N LEU A 203 -11.16 16.54 -21.15
CA LEU A 203 -10.27 17.34 -21.99
C LEU A 203 -10.62 17.20 -23.48
N GLU A 204 -10.85 15.97 -23.95
CA GLU A 204 -11.24 15.69 -25.34
C GLU A 204 -12.60 16.31 -25.71
N SER A 205 -13.50 16.46 -24.74
CA SER A 205 -14.78 17.16 -24.92
C SER A 205 -14.64 18.70 -25.02
N GLY A 206 -13.41 19.22 -24.82
CA GLY A 206 -13.11 20.65 -24.84
C GLY A 206 -13.30 21.34 -23.49
N ALA A 207 -13.37 20.60 -22.38
CA ALA A 207 -13.42 21.20 -21.05
C ALA A 207 -12.10 21.92 -20.74
N THR A 208 -12.21 23.16 -20.26
CA THR A 208 -11.08 24.00 -19.82
C THR A 208 -11.33 24.52 -18.40
N ALA A 209 -10.31 25.10 -17.77
CA ALA A 209 -10.47 25.74 -16.47
C ALA A 209 -11.57 26.82 -16.44
N GLN A 210 -11.84 27.49 -17.57
CA GLN A 210 -12.85 28.55 -17.71
C GLN A 210 -14.23 28.01 -18.11
N THR A 211 -14.37 26.70 -18.32
CA THR A 211 -15.65 26.11 -18.71
C THR A 211 -16.64 26.15 -17.53
N GLU A 212 -17.70 26.93 -17.65
CA GLU A 212 -18.76 27.11 -16.62
C GLU A 212 -19.91 26.08 -16.75
N THR A 213 -19.56 24.82 -17.00
CA THR A 213 -20.52 23.69 -17.06
C THR A 213 -20.24 22.68 -15.96
N PRO A 214 -21.17 21.74 -15.66
CA PRO A 214 -20.88 20.63 -14.75
C PRO A 214 -19.63 19.84 -15.16
N ALA A 215 -19.41 19.63 -16.46
CA ALA A 215 -18.21 18.97 -16.98
C ALA A 215 -16.94 19.78 -16.70
N GLY A 216 -16.98 21.11 -16.85
CA GLY A 216 -15.84 21.96 -16.49
C GLY A 216 -15.56 21.99 -14.98
N ALA A 217 -16.59 21.91 -14.14
CA ALA A 217 -16.43 21.79 -12.69
C ALA A 217 -15.83 20.44 -12.29
N GLU A 218 -16.29 19.34 -12.90
CA GLU A 218 -15.70 18.01 -12.74
C GLU A 218 -14.23 17.98 -13.16
N ALA A 219 -13.90 18.55 -14.34
CA ALA A 219 -12.53 18.62 -14.83
C ALA A 219 -11.60 19.41 -13.89
N ARG A 220 -12.06 20.55 -13.35
CA ARG A 220 -11.30 21.31 -12.33
C ARG A 220 -11.03 20.48 -11.07
N ASN A 221 -12.03 19.76 -10.58
CA ASN A 221 -11.89 18.94 -9.38
C ASN A 221 -10.95 17.75 -9.61
N LEU A 222 -11.00 17.13 -10.79
CA LEU A 222 -10.09 16.04 -11.17
C LEU A 222 -8.66 16.56 -11.36
N ALA A 223 -8.48 17.67 -12.08
CA ALA A 223 -7.17 18.29 -12.26
C ALA A 223 -6.50 18.60 -10.92
N ALA A 224 -7.24 19.21 -9.98
CA ALA A 224 -6.71 19.51 -8.66
C ALA A 224 -6.31 18.27 -7.84
N GLN A 225 -6.90 17.10 -8.11
CA GLN A 225 -6.52 15.84 -7.46
C GLN A 225 -5.33 15.18 -8.16
N LEU A 226 -5.35 15.16 -9.50
CA LEU A 226 -4.32 14.52 -10.32
C LEU A 226 -2.98 15.25 -10.29
N GLU A 227 -2.98 16.57 -10.13
CA GLU A 227 -1.75 17.38 -10.03
C GLU A 227 -0.86 16.94 -8.85
N TRP A 228 -1.44 16.49 -7.74
CA TRP A 228 -0.68 16.02 -6.59
C TRP A 228 -0.03 14.64 -6.80
N GLN A 229 -0.54 13.85 -7.75
CA GLN A 229 -0.05 12.49 -7.97
C GLN A 229 1.38 12.43 -8.52
N VAL A 230 1.96 13.57 -8.91
CA VAL A 230 3.40 13.66 -9.20
C VAL A 230 4.27 13.23 -8.01
N GLU A 231 3.81 13.46 -6.78
CA GLU A 231 4.52 13.04 -5.56
C GLU A 231 4.52 11.51 -5.44
N ALA A 232 3.41 10.85 -5.79
CA ALA A 232 3.33 9.40 -5.88
C ALA A 232 4.23 8.86 -7.00
N ALA A 233 4.28 9.56 -8.15
CA ALA A 233 5.16 9.20 -9.26
C ALA A 233 6.65 9.24 -8.86
N GLN A 234 7.08 10.23 -8.07
CA GLN A 234 8.44 10.28 -7.53
C GLN A 234 8.75 9.06 -6.63
N MET A 235 7.82 8.65 -5.78
CA MET A 235 7.99 7.44 -4.96
C MET A 235 8.13 6.18 -5.82
N LEU A 236 7.31 6.03 -6.87
CA LEU A 236 7.44 4.90 -7.79
C LEU A 236 8.76 4.93 -8.57
N ALA A 237 9.17 6.10 -9.06
CA ALA A 237 10.46 6.30 -9.72
C ALA A 237 11.64 5.93 -8.81
N HIS A 238 11.53 6.26 -7.52
CA HIS A 238 12.51 5.86 -6.53
C HIS A 238 12.58 4.35 -6.33
N VAL A 239 11.43 3.71 -6.18
CA VAL A 239 11.34 2.25 -6.03
C VAL A 239 11.97 1.51 -7.20
N VAL A 240 11.85 2.01 -8.43
CA VAL A 240 12.42 1.36 -9.62
C VAL A 240 13.83 1.83 -10.01
N GLY A 241 14.47 2.62 -9.13
CA GLY A 241 15.84 3.11 -9.33
C GLY A 241 16.00 4.18 -10.40
N LEU A 242 14.90 4.79 -10.86
CA LEU A 242 14.92 5.85 -11.87
C LEU A 242 15.28 7.22 -11.27
N TRP A 243 14.91 7.44 -10.01
CA TRP A 243 15.12 8.72 -9.33
C TRP A 243 15.56 8.51 -7.88
N GLU A 244 16.43 9.35 -7.35
CA GLU A 244 16.82 9.28 -5.94
C GLU A 244 15.97 10.26 -5.12
N LEU A 245 15.38 9.77 -4.03
CA LEU A 245 14.76 10.60 -3.01
C LEU A 245 15.76 10.79 -1.87
N PRO A 246 16.24 12.02 -1.59
CA PRO A 246 17.19 12.26 -0.52
C PRO A 246 16.66 11.79 0.83
N GLU A 247 17.54 11.19 1.63
CA GLU A 247 17.21 10.72 2.97
C GLU A 247 16.81 11.91 3.87
N GLY A 248 15.70 11.77 4.60
CA GLY A 248 15.19 12.80 5.49
C GLY A 248 14.45 13.96 4.80
N GLU A 249 14.44 14.03 3.47
CA GLU A 249 13.68 15.04 2.74
C GLU A 249 12.28 14.52 2.37
N LEU A 250 11.25 15.16 2.91
CA LEU A 250 9.84 14.88 2.60
C LEU A 250 9.27 15.77 1.50
N GLN A 251 10.02 16.78 1.06
CA GLN A 251 9.62 17.75 0.05
C GLN A 251 10.71 17.81 -1.00
N VAL A 252 10.54 17.06 -2.08
CA VAL A 252 11.51 16.97 -3.18
C VAL A 252 10.84 17.49 -4.43
N SER A 253 11.43 18.47 -5.11
CA SER A 253 10.81 19.03 -6.31
C SER A 253 10.68 17.96 -7.42
N PRO A 254 9.48 17.74 -7.99
CA PRO A 254 9.30 16.80 -9.09
C PRO A 254 9.75 17.35 -10.45
N GLY A 255 9.96 18.66 -10.57
CA GLY A 255 10.26 19.33 -11.84
C GLY A 255 11.41 18.71 -12.64
N PRO A 256 12.56 18.38 -12.03
CA PRO A 256 13.66 17.70 -12.73
C PRO A 256 13.29 16.32 -13.28
N LEU A 257 12.51 15.53 -12.53
CA LEU A 257 12.03 14.20 -12.97
C LEU A 257 11.07 14.34 -14.16
N VAL A 258 10.10 15.25 -14.05
CA VAL A 258 9.15 15.55 -15.13
C VAL A 258 9.87 16.01 -16.38
N THR A 259 10.82 16.95 -16.25
CA THR A 259 11.63 17.46 -17.38
C THR A 259 12.41 16.32 -18.03
N TRP A 260 13.02 15.45 -17.24
CA TRP A 260 13.74 14.29 -17.77
C TRP A 260 12.83 13.36 -18.57
N VAL A 261 11.62 13.08 -18.09
CA VAL A 261 10.65 12.25 -18.83
C VAL A 261 10.22 12.93 -20.13
N ALA A 262 9.97 14.24 -20.11
CA ALA A 262 9.61 15.00 -21.30
C ALA A 262 10.72 14.99 -22.37
N ASP A 263 11.98 15.12 -21.96
CA ASP A 263 13.13 15.18 -22.86
C ASP A 263 13.52 13.82 -23.45
N ASN A 264 13.29 12.72 -22.73
CA ASN A 264 13.77 11.39 -23.10
C ASN A 264 12.65 10.43 -23.56
N GLY A 265 11.41 10.67 -23.16
CA GLY A 265 10.24 9.89 -23.53
C GLY A 265 10.14 8.51 -22.87
N GLU A 266 9.06 7.81 -23.20
CA GLU A 266 8.67 6.54 -22.56
C GLU A 266 9.72 5.42 -22.70
N ALA A 267 10.35 5.28 -23.87
CA ALA A 267 11.33 4.24 -24.10
C ALA A 267 12.50 4.33 -23.11
N ALA A 268 12.96 5.55 -22.81
CA ALA A 268 14.03 5.79 -21.86
C ALA A 268 13.62 5.40 -20.42
N VAL A 269 12.35 5.58 -20.04
CA VAL A 269 11.85 5.11 -18.74
C VAL A 269 12.06 3.60 -18.61
N TYR A 270 11.58 2.82 -19.58
CA TYR A 270 11.73 1.36 -19.54
C TYR A 270 13.19 0.89 -19.62
N GLU A 271 14.04 1.58 -20.36
CA GLU A 271 15.47 1.26 -20.47
C GLU A 271 16.24 1.54 -19.17
N ASN A 272 15.83 2.53 -18.39
CA ASN A 272 16.49 2.93 -17.14
C ASN A 272 15.90 2.27 -15.88
N VAL A 273 14.77 1.58 -16.00
CA VAL A 273 14.23 0.73 -14.93
C VAL A 273 15.04 -0.57 -14.88
N THR A 274 16.06 -0.60 -14.01
CA THR A 274 17.01 -1.71 -13.96
C THR A 274 16.73 -2.71 -12.84
N SER A 275 16.14 -2.26 -11.72
CA SER A 275 15.89 -3.09 -10.54
C SER A 275 15.00 -2.38 -9.54
N LEU A 276 14.28 -3.16 -8.72
CA LEU A 276 13.61 -2.63 -7.54
C LEU A 276 14.61 -2.29 -6.42
N ALA A 277 14.28 -1.27 -5.63
CA ALA A 277 14.90 -1.01 -4.34
C ALA A 277 14.83 -2.25 -3.44
N ALA A 278 15.71 -2.34 -2.45
CA ALA A 278 15.72 -3.50 -1.56
C ALA A 278 14.41 -3.58 -0.79
N LEU A 279 13.82 -4.79 -0.69
CA LEU A 279 12.52 -4.97 -0.03
C LEU A 279 12.53 -4.51 1.43
N THR A 280 13.66 -4.68 2.13
CA THR A 280 13.86 -4.18 3.48
C THR A 280 13.79 -2.65 3.55
N GLU A 281 14.41 -1.95 2.59
CA GLU A 281 14.37 -0.48 2.50
C GLU A 281 12.96 0.02 2.17
N MET A 282 12.27 -0.65 1.25
CA MET A 282 10.87 -0.35 0.91
C MET A 282 9.95 -0.52 2.13
N CYS A 283 10.11 -1.60 2.89
CA CYS A 283 9.37 -1.83 4.14
C CYS A 283 9.65 -0.74 5.19
N GLU A 284 10.90 -0.29 5.31
CA GLU A 284 11.29 0.81 6.22
C GLU A 284 10.68 2.14 5.79
N LYS A 285 10.75 2.47 4.50
CA LYS A 285 10.13 3.67 3.95
C LYS A 285 8.61 3.65 4.15
N TYR A 286 7.96 2.52 3.95
CA TYR A 286 6.51 2.40 4.14
C TYR A 286 6.12 2.52 5.62
N GLU A 287 6.85 1.89 6.54
CA GLU A 287 6.62 2.09 7.98
C GLU A 287 6.76 3.57 8.38
N PHE A 288 7.78 4.25 7.87
CA PHE A 288 8.01 5.67 8.12
C PHE A 288 6.87 6.54 7.57
N VAL A 289 6.52 6.38 6.29
CA VAL A 289 5.45 7.15 5.64
C VAL A 289 4.12 6.95 6.34
N ARG A 290 3.75 5.70 6.65
CA ARG A 290 2.48 5.39 7.33
C ARG A 290 2.43 5.95 8.74
N SER A 291 3.55 5.91 9.47
CA SER A 291 3.66 6.49 10.81
C SER A 291 3.55 8.01 10.79
N MET A 292 4.25 8.67 9.87
CA MET A 292 4.17 10.14 9.70
C MET A 292 2.79 10.59 9.21
N ARG A 293 2.12 9.80 8.37
CA ARG A 293 0.74 10.02 7.97
C ARG A 293 -0.23 10.00 9.15
N TRP A 294 -0.08 9.00 10.03
CA TRP A 294 -0.90 8.92 11.24
C TRP A 294 -0.72 10.18 12.10
N ILE A 295 0.52 10.66 12.28
CA ILE A 295 0.80 11.90 13.02
C ILE A 295 0.11 13.10 12.36
N ALA A 296 0.23 13.25 11.03
CA ALA A 296 -0.41 14.35 10.31
C ALA A 296 -1.93 14.32 10.45
N ASP A 297 -2.54 13.13 10.41
CA ASP A 297 -3.97 12.95 10.58
C ASP A 297 -4.42 13.21 12.04
N ASP A 298 -3.64 12.81 13.05
CA ASP A 298 -3.90 13.12 14.47
C ASP A 298 -3.80 14.63 14.75
N GLU A 299 -2.76 15.30 14.26
CA GLU A 299 -2.58 16.75 14.40
C GLU A 299 -3.73 17.53 13.76
N ARG A 300 -4.21 17.07 12.60
CA ARG A 300 -5.37 17.67 11.92
C ARG A 300 -6.68 17.46 12.70
N ALA A 301 -6.83 16.30 13.35
CA ALA A 301 -7.99 16.03 14.21
C ALA A 301 -7.97 16.81 15.53
N HIS A 302 -6.78 17.25 15.96
CA HIS A 302 -6.54 17.97 17.21
C HIS A 302 -5.87 19.33 16.97
N PRO A 303 -6.55 20.28 16.29
CA PRO A 303 -5.98 21.56 15.86
C PRO A 303 -5.57 22.49 17.00
N GLU A 304 -5.95 22.16 18.25
CA GLU A 304 -5.46 22.85 19.44
C GLU A 304 -4.00 22.54 19.77
N ARG A 305 -3.43 21.46 19.22
CA ARG A 305 -2.02 21.08 19.35
C ARG A 305 -1.20 21.79 18.27
N GLN A 306 0.04 22.12 18.59
CA GLN A 306 0.95 22.66 17.59
C GLN A 306 1.31 21.56 16.59
N ALA A 307 0.95 21.76 15.31
CA ALA A 307 1.29 20.84 14.24
C ALA A 307 2.80 20.87 13.97
N THR A 308 3.38 19.68 13.83
CA THR A 308 4.78 19.47 13.42
C THR A 308 4.89 19.23 11.92
N ILE A 309 3.80 18.83 11.27
CA ILE A 309 3.75 18.54 9.83
C ILE A 309 2.93 19.63 9.13
N ASP A 310 3.54 20.32 8.16
CA ASP A 310 2.84 21.31 7.36
C ASP A 310 1.96 20.68 6.26
N VAL A 311 1.07 21.48 5.67
CA VAL A 311 0.08 21.01 4.69
C VAL A 311 0.74 20.40 3.44
N PRO A 312 1.77 21.00 2.82
CA PRO A 312 2.47 20.38 1.69
C PRO A 312 3.09 19.02 2.06
N THR A 313 3.75 18.93 3.22
CA THR A 313 4.36 17.68 3.69
C THR A 313 3.31 16.61 3.94
N ALA A 314 2.17 16.96 4.53
CA ALA A 314 1.05 16.04 4.71
C ALA A 314 0.47 15.55 3.36
N GLY A 315 0.48 16.41 2.34
CA GLY A 315 0.12 16.11 0.95
C GLY A 315 1.08 15.10 0.31
N THR A 316 2.39 15.35 0.35
CA THR A 316 3.39 14.41 -0.18
C THR A 316 3.31 13.06 0.54
N LEU A 317 3.17 13.05 1.87
CA LEU A 317 2.98 11.83 2.65
C LEU A 317 1.74 11.05 2.19
N LEU A 318 0.65 11.71 1.79
CA LEU A 318 -0.57 11.05 1.28
C LEU A 318 -0.26 10.24 0.02
N GLU A 319 0.41 10.90 -0.92
CA GLU A 319 0.67 10.37 -2.24
C GLU A 319 1.78 9.30 -2.20
N TRP A 320 2.78 9.46 -1.33
CA TRP A 320 3.75 8.41 -1.02
C TRP A 320 3.09 7.21 -0.36
N HIS A 321 2.14 7.43 0.56
CA HIS A 321 1.36 6.35 1.17
C HIS A 321 0.56 5.60 0.10
N ARG A 322 -0.09 6.32 -0.83
CA ARG A 322 -0.80 5.69 -1.96
C ARG A 322 0.12 4.84 -2.82
N ALA A 323 1.27 5.36 -3.22
CA ALA A 323 2.23 4.63 -4.04
C ALA A 323 2.72 3.35 -3.35
N LEU A 324 3.07 3.42 -2.06
CA LEU A 324 3.57 2.27 -1.29
C LEU A 324 2.46 1.26 -0.97
N SER A 325 1.27 1.73 -0.58
CA SER A 325 0.11 0.88 -0.36
C SER A 325 -0.32 0.16 -1.63
N TRP A 326 -0.29 0.83 -2.79
CA TRP A 326 -0.45 0.18 -4.08
C TRP A 326 0.66 -0.86 -4.27
N LEU A 327 1.94 -0.47 -4.27
CA LEU A 327 3.07 -1.38 -4.51
C LEU A 327 3.02 -2.68 -3.68
N PHE A 328 2.61 -2.60 -2.41
CA PHE A 328 2.57 -3.71 -1.47
C PHE A 328 1.29 -4.56 -1.56
N ASN A 329 0.25 -4.10 -2.28
CA ASN A 329 -1.02 -4.80 -2.46
C ASN A 329 -1.27 -5.02 -3.96
N PRO A 330 -0.62 -6.03 -4.59
CA PRO A 330 -0.66 -6.24 -6.04
C PRO A 330 -2.06 -6.56 -6.59
N GLU A 331 -3.00 -6.95 -5.72
CA GLU A 331 -4.39 -7.26 -6.08
C GLU A 331 -5.32 -6.02 -6.06
N THR A 332 -4.84 -4.87 -5.56
CA THR A 332 -5.66 -3.66 -5.39
C THR A 332 -5.39 -2.64 -6.47
N ASP A 333 -6.43 -2.19 -7.16
CA ASP A 333 -6.33 -1.13 -8.17
C ASP A 333 -5.93 0.22 -7.56
N TRP A 334 -5.29 1.08 -8.37
CA TRP A 334 -4.72 2.36 -7.90
C TRP A 334 -5.73 3.30 -7.22
N ASP A 335 -6.94 3.39 -7.76
CA ASP A 335 -8.01 4.24 -7.23
C ASP A 335 -8.67 3.63 -5.97
N GLU A 336 -8.46 2.34 -5.70
CA GLU A 336 -9.10 1.58 -4.61
C GLU A 336 -8.18 1.37 -3.39
N VAL A 337 -6.96 1.89 -3.45
CA VAL A 337 -5.98 1.75 -2.37
C VAL A 337 -6.53 2.32 -1.06
N ASP A 338 -6.50 1.50 0.00
CA ASP A 338 -6.83 1.92 1.35
C ASP A 338 -5.73 2.83 1.91
N LEU A 339 -6.11 4.07 2.25
CA LEU A 339 -5.23 5.08 2.83
C LEU A 339 -5.55 5.38 4.29
N SER A 340 -6.36 4.53 4.94
CA SER A 340 -6.59 4.62 6.38
C SER A 340 -5.29 4.41 7.15
N THR A 341 -5.05 5.28 8.13
CA THR A 341 -3.92 5.16 9.04
C THR A 341 -4.34 4.82 10.44
#